data_AF-A0A0F6IAG1-F1
#
_entry.id   AF-A0A0F6IAG1-F1
#
_cell.length_a   1.000
_cell.length_b   1.000
_cell.length_c   1.000
_cell.angle_alpha   90.00
_cell.angle_beta   90.00
_cell.angle_gamma   90.00
#
_symmetry.space_group_name_H-M   'P 1'
#
loop_
_entity.id
_entity.type
_entity.pdbx_description
1 polymer ?
#
loop_
_entity_poly.entity_id
_entity_poly.type
_entity_poly.pdbx_seq_one_letter_code
_entity_poly.pdbx_strand_id
1 'polypeptide(L)'
;MEEWGSPEFLCYAGLFHAVYGTFAYQNPVIGTNARKEIVGIIGEKAETLVYLYGSCDRTHLYGQFGNTKSIFHKNRFTGEITTLTRSILNDLCELTAANELQLALSDNSFRNRYAAELKNLFSRMNPYLSSKAAILCSSVFSA
;
A
#
# COMPACT_ATOMS: atom_id res chain seq x y z
N MET A 1 -0.53 8.58 -9.22
CA MET A 1 -0.06 7.26 -9.73
C MET A 1 0.11 7.28 -11.24
N GLU A 2 -0.85 7.78 -12.02
CA GLU A 2 -0.67 7.98 -13.48
C GLU A 2 0.55 8.84 -13.82
N GLU A 3 0.75 9.94 -13.08
CA GLU A 3 1.94 10.81 -13.21
C GLU A 3 3.26 10.06 -12.96
N TRP A 4 3.23 8.94 -12.22
CA TRP A 4 4.38 8.10 -11.96
C TRP A 4 4.64 7.09 -13.09
N GLY A 5 3.77 7.02 -14.09
CA GLY A 5 3.82 6.02 -15.15
C GLY A 5 3.37 4.64 -14.67
N SER A 6 2.58 4.57 -13.60
CA SER A 6 2.06 3.32 -13.05
C SER A 6 1.14 2.61 -14.06
N PRO A 7 1.14 1.26 -14.08
CA PRO A 7 0.19 0.50 -14.89
C PRO A 7 -1.25 0.73 -14.42
N GLU A 8 -2.22 0.60 -15.33
CA GLU A 8 -3.63 0.93 -15.08
C GLU A 8 -4.22 0.26 -13.83
N PHE A 9 -3.94 -1.03 -13.62
CA PHE A 9 -4.44 -1.77 -12.45
C PHE A 9 -3.97 -1.15 -11.11
N LEU A 10 -2.78 -0.53 -11.09
CA LEU A 10 -2.22 0.10 -9.91
C LEU A 10 -2.90 1.46 -9.65
N CYS A 11 -3.29 2.18 -10.70
CA CYS A 11 -4.12 3.38 -10.59
C CYS A 11 -5.51 3.06 -10.02
N TYR A 12 -6.17 2.01 -10.51
CA TYR A 12 -7.44 1.55 -9.93
C TYR A 12 -7.28 1.10 -8.48
N ALA A 13 -6.20 0.39 -8.16
CA ALA A 13 -5.91 0.02 -6.78
C ALA A 13 -5.74 1.27 -5.89
N GLY A 14 -5.09 2.32 -6.39
CA GLY A 14 -5.01 3.64 -5.74
C GLY A 14 -6.37 4.24 -5.41
N LEU A 15 -7.35 4.13 -6.32
CA LEU A 15 -8.71 4.64 -6.10
C LEU A 15 -9.51 3.82 -5.07
N PHE A 16 -9.25 2.52 -4.96
CA PHE A 16 -10.03 1.58 -4.13
C PHE A 16 -9.31 1.10 -2.86
N HIS A 17 -8.09 1.56 -2.59
CA HIS A 17 -7.19 1.02 -1.55
C HIS A 17 -7.78 0.91 -0.14
N ALA A 18 -8.76 1.75 0.21
CA ALA A 18 -9.36 1.77 1.53
C ALA A 18 -10.54 0.80 1.71
N VAL A 19 -11.10 0.23 0.62
CA VAL A 19 -12.41 -0.47 0.64
C VAL A 19 -12.49 -1.59 1.69
N TYR A 20 -11.42 -2.38 1.88
CA TYR A 20 -11.38 -3.45 2.87
C TYR A 20 -10.98 -2.99 4.27
N GLY A 21 -10.28 -1.85 4.38
CA GLY A 21 -9.90 -1.28 5.68
C GLY A 21 -11.05 -0.56 6.38
N THR A 22 -12.03 -0.05 5.62
CA THR A 22 -13.13 0.76 6.15
C THR A 22 -14.49 0.07 6.09
N PHE A 23 -14.79 -0.70 5.04
CA PHE A 23 -16.18 -1.16 4.78
C PHE A 23 -16.32 -2.67 4.62
N ALA A 24 -15.57 -3.29 3.72
CA ALA A 24 -15.92 -4.62 3.21
C ALA A 24 -15.59 -5.80 4.16
N TYR A 25 -14.69 -5.64 5.13
CA TYR A 25 -14.34 -6.73 6.06
C TYR A 25 -15.15 -6.71 7.37
N GLN A 26 -15.86 -5.62 7.70
CA GLN A 26 -16.65 -5.56 8.94
C GLN A 26 -17.85 -6.52 8.93
N ASN A 27 -18.18 -7.13 7.79
CA ASN A 27 -19.24 -8.13 7.67
C ASN A 27 -18.77 -9.36 6.84
N PRO A 28 -18.48 -10.51 7.48
CA PRO A 28 -17.86 -11.67 6.82
C PRO A 28 -18.67 -12.29 5.67
N VAL A 29 -20.00 -12.24 5.74
CA VAL A 29 -20.91 -12.77 4.71
C VAL A 29 -20.93 -11.84 3.48
N ILE A 30 -20.78 -10.53 3.71
CA ILE A 30 -20.62 -9.54 2.65
C ILE A 30 -19.21 -9.63 2.05
N GLY A 31 -18.21 -9.98 2.87
CA GLY A 31 -16.81 -10.05 2.48
C GLY A 31 -16.57 -10.79 1.17
N THR A 32 -17.05 -12.03 1.01
CA THR A 32 -16.80 -12.84 -0.20
C THR A 32 -17.54 -12.36 -1.45
N ASN A 33 -18.78 -11.88 -1.31
CA ASN A 33 -19.53 -11.31 -2.45
C ASN A 33 -19.00 -9.94 -2.85
N ALA A 34 -18.63 -9.12 -1.86
CA ALA A 34 -18.00 -7.82 -2.08
C ALA A 34 -16.69 -7.95 -2.86
N ARG A 35 -15.87 -8.99 -2.60
CA ARG A 35 -14.66 -9.22 -3.41
C ARG A 35 -15.00 -9.44 -4.89
N LYS A 36 -16.00 -10.24 -5.21
CA LYS A 36 -16.43 -10.49 -6.60
C LYS A 36 -16.96 -9.23 -7.27
N GLU A 37 -17.77 -8.45 -6.55
CA GLU A 37 -18.26 -7.17 -7.04
C GLU A 37 -17.12 -6.19 -7.33
N ILE A 38 -16.16 -6.08 -6.42
CA ILE A 38 -14.98 -5.23 -6.58
C ILE A 38 -14.13 -5.72 -7.78
N VAL A 39 -13.90 -7.03 -7.93
CA VAL A 39 -13.24 -7.60 -9.12
C VAL A 39 -13.96 -7.19 -10.40
N GLY A 40 -15.30 -7.20 -10.42
CA GLY A 40 -16.10 -6.76 -11.57
C GLY A 40 -15.92 -5.28 -11.93
N ILE A 41 -15.47 -4.44 -10.99
CA ILE A 41 -15.27 -3.00 -11.18
C ILE A 41 -13.82 -2.67 -11.55
N ILE A 42 -12.84 -3.20 -10.81
CA ILE A 42 -11.41 -2.82 -10.95
C ILE A 42 -10.52 -3.90 -11.55
N GLY A 43 -11.08 -5.07 -11.84
CA GLY A 43 -10.35 -6.23 -12.31
C GLY A 43 -9.62 -6.98 -11.19
N GLU A 44 -9.29 -8.25 -11.46
CA GLU A 44 -8.73 -9.18 -10.48
C GLU A 44 -7.38 -8.73 -9.91
N LYS A 45 -6.51 -8.19 -10.77
CA LYS A 45 -5.17 -7.77 -10.35
C LYS A 45 -5.21 -6.56 -9.40
N ALA A 46 -6.04 -5.57 -9.71
CA ALA A 46 -6.20 -4.40 -8.84
C ALA A 46 -6.87 -4.79 -7.52
N GLU A 47 -7.92 -5.62 -7.57
CA GLU A 47 -8.60 -6.12 -6.37
C GLU A 47 -7.66 -6.89 -5.46
N THR A 48 -6.83 -7.79 -6.02
CA THR A 48 -5.85 -8.55 -5.24
C THR A 48 -4.90 -7.62 -4.49
N LEU A 49 -4.41 -6.58 -5.14
CA LEU A 49 -3.53 -5.59 -4.52
C LEU A 49 -4.24 -4.79 -3.41
N VAL A 50 -5.47 -4.36 -3.66
CA VAL A 50 -6.30 -3.64 -2.69
C VAL A 50 -6.61 -4.52 -1.47
N TYR A 51 -6.88 -5.82 -1.68
CA TYR A 51 -7.08 -6.78 -0.62
C TYR A 51 -5.81 -6.98 0.21
N LEU A 52 -4.65 -7.16 -0.43
CA LEU A 52 -3.38 -7.27 0.27
C LEU A 52 -3.06 -6.00 1.08
N TYR A 53 -3.30 -4.82 0.51
CA TYR A 53 -3.09 -3.55 1.19
C TYR A 53 -4.00 -3.39 2.41
N GLY A 54 -5.30 -3.66 2.27
CA GLY A 54 -6.29 -3.52 3.34
C GLY A 54 -6.18 -4.57 4.45
N SER A 55 -5.72 -5.78 4.11
CA SER A 55 -5.49 -6.88 5.06
C SER A 55 -4.10 -6.86 5.70
N CYS A 56 -3.23 -5.94 5.31
CA CYS A 56 -1.85 -5.89 5.79
C CYS A 56 -1.74 -5.51 7.29
N ASP A 57 -1.06 -6.36 8.07
CA ASP A 57 -0.41 -5.94 9.32
C ASP A 57 0.80 -5.05 8.96
N ARG A 58 0.58 -3.73 8.92
CA ARG A 58 1.59 -2.76 8.48
C ARG A 58 2.81 -2.74 9.39
N THR A 59 2.64 -2.89 10.71
CA THR A 59 3.76 -2.97 11.66
C THR A 59 4.65 -4.16 11.32
N HIS A 60 4.04 -5.32 11.06
CA HIS A 60 4.78 -6.51 10.65
C HIS A 60 5.48 -6.32 9.30
N LEU A 61 4.77 -5.81 8.27
CA LEU A 61 5.34 -5.65 6.94
C LEU A 61 6.49 -4.62 6.92
N TYR A 62 6.26 -3.44 7.52
CA TYR A 62 7.18 -2.31 7.43
C TYR A 62 8.48 -2.54 8.19
N GLY A 63 8.44 -3.32 9.28
CA GLY A 63 9.61 -3.68 10.07
C GLY A 63 10.61 -4.58 9.36
N GLN A 64 10.22 -5.21 8.24
CA GLN A 64 11.07 -6.16 7.51
C GLN A 64 11.97 -5.48 6.46
N PHE A 65 11.57 -4.32 5.93
CA PHE A 65 12.36 -3.62 4.91
C PHE A 65 13.75 -3.28 5.44
N GLY A 66 14.79 -3.70 4.72
CA GLY A 66 16.19 -3.49 5.09
C GLY A 66 16.75 -4.51 6.10
N ASN A 67 15.91 -5.36 6.69
CA ASN A 67 16.31 -6.29 7.75
C ASN A 67 16.28 -7.76 7.33
N THR A 68 15.53 -8.11 6.29
CA THR A 68 15.34 -9.51 5.85
C THR A 68 15.57 -9.69 4.34
N LYS A 69 15.90 -10.93 3.94
CA LYS A 69 16.04 -11.30 2.52
C LYS A 69 14.70 -11.50 1.82
N SER A 70 13.68 -11.91 2.58
CA SER A 70 12.31 -12.15 2.12
C SER A 70 11.36 -11.33 2.97
N ILE A 71 10.33 -10.76 2.34
CA ILE A 71 9.30 -9.98 3.01
C ILE A 71 8.02 -10.81 3.09
N PHE A 72 7.47 -10.90 4.28
CA PHE A 72 6.24 -11.62 4.58
C PHE A 72 5.08 -10.65 4.77
N HIS A 73 3.98 -10.93 4.11
CA HIS A 73 2.69 -10.32 4.40
C HIS A 73 2.00 -11.14 5.47
N LYS A 74 1.48 -10.47 6.49
CA LYS A 74 0.61 -11.06 7.49
C LYS A 74 -0.77 -10.48 7.32
N ASN A 75 -1.72 -11.35 6.98
CA ASN A 75 -3.12 -11.02 6.85
C ASN A 75 -3.71 -10.82 8.25
N ARG A 76 -4.03 -9.57 8.62
CA ARG A 76 -4.61 -9.24 9.93
C ARG A 76 -6.05 -9.74 10.11
N PHE A 77 -6.70 -10.13 9.01
CA PHE A 77 -8.07 -10.63 9.00
C PHE A 77 -8.12 -12.13 9.32
N THR A 78 -7.21 -12.91 8.74
CA THR A 78 -7.19 -14.38 8.86
C THR A 78 -6.05 -14.90 9.73
N GLY A 79 -5.02 -14.09 9.97
CA GLY A 79 -3.77 -14.50 10.61
C GLY A 79 -2.77 -15.19 9.66
N GLU A 80 -3.14 -15.43 8.41
CA GLU A 80 -2.30 -16.10 7.42
C GLU A 80 -1.02 -15.30 7.13
N ILE A 81 0.10 -15.99 6.97
CA ILE A 81 1.39 -15.40 6.60
C ILE A 81 1.80 -15.94 5.24
N THR A 82 2.07 -15.03 4.29
CA THR A 82 2.47 -15.37 2.93
C THR A 82 3.75 -14.64 2.53
N THR A 83 4.59 -15.29 1.73
CA THR A 83 5.78 -14.65 1.16
C THR A 83 5.37 -13.83 -0.05
N LEU A 84 5.76 -12.55 -0.09
CA LEU A 84 5.47 -11.69 -1.23
C LEU A 84 6.52 -11.83 -2.33
N THR A 85 6.07 -11.87 -3.58
CA THR A 85 6.95 -11.76 -4.73
C THR A 85 7.47 -10.34 -4.87
N ARG A 86 8.58 -10.16 -5.62
CA ARG A 86 9.14 -8.84 -5.88
C ARG A 86 8.11 -7.90 -6.55
N SER A 87 7.38 -8.39 -7.55
CA SER A 87 6.38 -7.57 -8.25
C SER A 87 5.30 -7.05 -7.30
N ILE A 88 4.78 -7.89 -6.41
CA ILE A 88 3.75 -7.48 -5.46
C ILE A 88 4.31 -6.50 -4.42
N LEU A 89 5.57 -6.67 -4.00
CA LEU A 89 6.23 -5.71 -3.11
C LEU A 89 6.37 -4.34 -3.76
N ASN A 90 6.79 -4.28 -5.02
CA ASN A 90 6.84 -3.05 -5.80
C ASN A 90 5.46 -2.36 -5.82
N ASP A 91 4.41 -3.10 -6.21
CA ASP A 91 3.05 -2.55 -6.30
C ASP A 91 2.52 -2.06 -4.93
N LEU A 92 2.78 -2.81 -3.84
CA LEU A 92 2.38 -2.40 -2.49
C LEU A 92 3.14 -1.18 -1.98
N CYS A 93 4.44 -1.07 -2.29
CA CYS A 93 5.25 0.08 -1.90
C CYS A 93 4.82 1.34 -2.65
N GLU A 94 4.52 1.22 -3.94
CA GLU A 94 3.95 2.31 -4.75
C GLU A 94 2.60 2.77 -4.18
N LEU A 95 1.70 1.83 -3.88
CA LEU A 95 0.40 2.15 -3.30
C LEU A 95 0.53 2.80 -1.91
N THR A 96 1.46 2.32 -1.10
CA THR A 96 1.78 2.91 0.20
C THR A 96 2.30 4.33 0.04
N ALA A 97 3.27 4.56 -0.85
CA ALA A 97 3.81 5.89 -1.13
C ALA A 97 2.71 6.86 -1.60
N ALA A 98 1.84 6.41 -2.50
CA ALA A 98 0.73 7.23 -3.00
C ALA A 98 -0.23 7.65 -1.87
N ASN A 99 -0.61 6.71 -1.00
CA ASN A 99 -1.47 7.00 0.14
C ASN A 99 -0.84 8.03 1.09
N GLU A 100 0.38 7.78 1.55
CA GLU A 100 1.01 8.64 2.56
C GLU A 100 1.36 10.02 2.00
N LEU A 101 1.76 10.11 0.73
CA LEU A 101 1.99 11.39 0.05
C LEU A 101 0.70 12.19 -0.07
N GLN A 102 -0.41 11.55 -0.44
CA GLN A 102 -1.70 12.23 -0.52
C GLN A 102 -2.09 12.83 0.83
N LEU A 103 -1.96 12.07 1.92
CA LEU A 103 -2.23 12.54 3.27
C LEU A 103 -1.33 13.71 3.66
N ALA A 104 -0.02 13.59 3.43
CA ALA A 104 0.95 14.63 3.78
C ALA A 104 0.82 15.92 2.98
N LEU A 105 0.40 15.85 1.71
CA LEU A 105 0.14 17.01 0.88
C LEU A 105 -1.20 17.69 1.21
N SER A 106 -2.15 16.94 1.77
CA SER A 106 -3.48 17.44 2.13
C SER A 106 -3.55 17.96 3.57
N ASP A 107 -2.70 17.46 4.47
CA ASP A 107 -2.71 17.80 5.89
C ASP A 107 -1.28 18.05 6.43
N ASN A 108 -1.00 19.33 6.71
CA ASN A 108 0.28 19.75 7.29
C ASN A 108 0.51 19.21 8.70
N SER A 109 -0.54 19.01 9.51
CA SER A 109 -0.42 18.43 10.84
C SER A 109 -0.03 16.96 10.76
N PHE A 110 -0.61 16.20 9.82
CA PHE A 110 -0.18 14.85 9.50
C PHE A 110 1.30 14.83 9.08
N ARG A 111 1.67 15.68 8.10
CA ARG A 111 3.04 15.76 7.61
C ARG A 111 4.04 16.05 8.73
N ASN A 112 3.79 17.07 9.55
CA ASN A 112 4.67 17.44 10.65
C ASN A 112 4.81 16.33 11.69
N ARG A 113 3.73 15.57 11.94
CA ARG A 113 3.73 14.48 12.90
C ARG A 113 4.51 13.24 12.41
N TYR A 114 4.39 12.90 11.13
CA TYR A 114 4.87 11.62 10.61
C TYR A 114 6.05 11.70 9.64
N ALA A 115 6.52 12.90 9.25
CA ALA A 115 7.57 13.05 8.23
C ALA A 115 8.85 12.26 8.55
N ALA A 116 9.36 12.32 9.78
CA ALA A 116 10.59 11.62 10.14
C ALA A 116 10.45 10.09 10.02
N GLU A 117 9.32 9.54 10.47
CA GLU A 117 9.01 8.11 10.38
C GLU A 117 8.84 7.68 8.92
N LEU A 118 8.07 8.43 8.14
CA LEU A 118 7.80 8.14 6.73
C LEU A 118 9.06 8.29 5.87
N LYS A 119 9.92 9.27 6.13
CA LYS A 119 11.24 9.40 5.48
C LYS A 119 12.08 8.16 5.71
N ASN A 120 12.12 7.67 6.95
CA ASN A 120 12.86 6.47 7.30
C ASN A 120 12.25 5.20 6.68
N LEU A 121 10.93 5.11 6.61
CA LEU A 121 10.24 4.01 5.94
C LEU A 121 10.55 3.99 4.43
N PHE A 122 10.36 5.12 3.75
CA PHE A 122 10.51 5.19 2.29
C PHE A 122 11.97 5.09 1.84
N SER A 123 12.95 5.45 2.68
CA SER A 123 14.36 5.17 2.38
C SER A 123 14.65 3.66 2.35
N ARG A 124 14.02 2.88 3.25
CA ARG A 124 14.13 1.41 3.24
C ARG A 124 13.31 0.75 2.12
N MET A 125 12.18 1.36 1.74
CA MET A 125 11.37 0.91 0.61
C MET A 125 11.94 1.32 -0.76
N ASN A 126 12.95 2.20 -0.81
CA ASN A 126 13.49 2.76 -2.05
C ASN A 126 13.81 1.72 -3.15
N PRO A 127 14.35 0.51 -2.85
CA PRO A 127 14.57 -0.51 -3.89
C PRO A 127 13.30 -1.00 -4.60
N TYR A 128 12.12 -0.78 -4.02
CA TYR A 128 10.82 -1.24 -4.52
C TYR A 128 10.00 -0.11 -5.15
N LEU A 129 10.46 1.14 -5.07
CA LEU A 129 9.77 2.30 -5.61
C LEU A 129 10.31 2.65 -7.01
N SER A 130 9.44 3.20 -7.84
CA SER A 130 9.84 3.97 -9.01
C SER A 130 10.63 5.21 -8.60
N SER A 131 11.51 5.68 -9.48
CA SER A 131 12.30 6.88 -9.23
C SER A 131 11.43 8.10 -8.92
N LYS A 132 10.26 8.22 -9.57
CA LYS A 132 9.32 9.33 -9.34
C LYS A 132 8.74 9.29 -7.93
N ALA A 133 8.24 8.13 -7.48
CA ALA A 133 7.72 7.96 -6.13
C ALA A 133 8.82 8.21 -5.07
N ALA A 134 10.01 7.64 -5.27
CA ALA A 134 11.13 7.81 -4.37
C ALA A 134 11.57 9.28 -4.20
N ILE A 135 11.71 10.01 -5.31
CA ILE A 135 12.08 11.43 -5.30
C ILE A 135 11.01 12.26 -4.57
N LEU A 136 9.74 12.01 -4.86
CA LEU A 136 8.65 12.76 -4.24
C LEU A 136 8.52 12.47 -2.74
N CYS A 137 8.63 11.21 -2.31
CA CYS A 137 8.72 10.84 -0.89
C CYS A 137 9.88 11.55 -0.21
N SER A 138 11.08 11.54 -0.82
CA SER A 138 12.23 12.24 -0.26
C SER A 138 11.96 13.73 -0.13
N SER A 139 11.42 14.39 -1.16
CA SER A 139 11.10 15.82 -1.14
C SER A 139 10.07 16.19 -0.07
N VAL A 140 8.97 15.45 0.03
CA VAL A 140 7.87 15.76 0.94
C VAL A 140 8.25 15.45 2.39
N PHE A 141 8.98 14.38 2.66
CA PHE A 141 9.29 13.96 4.03
C PHE A 141 10.66 14.42 4.55
N SER A 142 11.39 15.27 3.82
CA SER A 142 12.72 15.75 4.24
C SER A 142 12.75 16.82 5.34
N ALA A 143 11.59 17.21 5.89
CA ALA A 143 11.49 18.20 6.96
C ALA A 143 12.28 17.83 8.22
#